data_AF-A0A251UV20-F1
#
_entry.id   AF-A0A251UV20-F1
#
_cell.length_a   1.000
_cell.length_b   1.000
_cell.length_c   1.000
_cell.angle_alpha   90.00
_cell.angle_beta   90.00
_cell.angle_gamma   90.00
#
_symmetry.space_group_name_H-M   'P 1'
#
loop_
_entity.id
_entity.type
_entity.pdbx_description
1 polymer ?
#
loop_
_entity_poly.entity_id
_entity_poly.type
_entity_poly.pdbx_seq_one_letter_code
_entity_poly.pdbx_strand_id
1 'polypeptide(L)'
;MSQPNSILGISNSYSFELHFIIIIVLGSSSLPCCFVLQSYAKILLFPAVTMVDEAPFRAREKLIEKQRLFQSIHKHTHLKGPVDKITSVAIPLALAGSSLFLIGRGIYNMSHGIGKKE
;
A
#
# COMPACT_ATOMS: atom_id res chain seq x y z
N MET A 1 -24.28 -9.44 36.16
CA MET A 1 -25.01 -9.66 34.89
C MET A 1 -24.19 -9.03 33.76
N SER A 2 -23.31 -9.77 33.09
CA SER A 2 -23.58 -10.63 31.92
C SER A 2 -23.84 -9.87 30.61
N GLN A 3 -22.78 -9.84 29.80
CA GLN A 3 -22.68 -9.81 28.32
C GLN A 3 -23.86 -10.49 27.54
N PRO A 4 -24.06 -10.28 26.20
CA PRO A 4 -22.99 -10.53 25.22
C PRO A 4 -22.90 -9.76 23.88
N ASN A 5 -21.66 -9.87 23.37
CA ASN A 5 -21.16 -9.75 21.99
C ASN A 5 -22.11 -10.28 20.90
N SER A 6 -22.29 -9.55 19.78
CA SER A 6 -22.75 -10.14 18.50
C SER A 6 -22.58 -9.26 17.24
N ILE A 7 -21.67 -8.27 17.20
CA ILE A 7 -21.34 -7.51 15.96
C ILE A 7 -20.01 -7.98 15.34
N LEU A 8 -19.63 -9.24 15.57
CA LEU A 8 -18.42 -9.85 15.01
C LEU A 8 -18.72 -11.00 14.03
N GLY A 9 -19.99 -11.18 13.65
CA GLY A 9 -20.43 -12.26 12.75
C GLY A 9 -20.77 -11.84 11.32
N ILE A 10 -20.88 -10.53 11.03
CA ILE A 10 -21.41 -10.05 9.75
C ILE A 10 -20.31 -9.50 8.82
N SER A 11 -19.17 -9.07 9.35
CA SER A 11 -18.04 -8.58 8.53
C SER A 11 -17.25 -9.70 7.84
N ASN A 12 -17.32 -10.93 8.35
CA ASN A 12 -16.51 -12.05 7.83
C ASN A 12 -17.12 -12.71 6.58
N SER A 13 -18.44 -12.67 6.40
CA SER A 13 -19.08 -13.22 5.18
C SER A 13 -18.81 -12.37 3.94
N TYR A 14 -18.76 -11.04 4.07
CA TYR A 14 -18.47 -10.16 2.91
C TYR A 14 -17.00 -10.20 2.49
N SER A 15 -16.08 -10.43 3.42
CA SER A 15 -14.65 -10.53 3.12
C SER A 15 -14.33 -11.80 2.32
N PHE A 16 -14.99 -12.91 2.65
CA PHE A 16 -14.82 -14.19 1.94
C PHE A 16 -15.40 -14.15 0.52
N GLU A 17 -16.61 -13.59 0.35
CA GLU A 17 -17.24 -13.44 -0.97
C GLU A 17 -16.46 -12.47 -1.88
N LEU A 18 -15.98 -11.35 -1.34
CA LEU A 18 -15.22 -10.37 -2.13
C LEU A 18 -13.86 -10.92 -2.58
N HIS A 19 -13.18 -11.69 -1.73
CA HIS A 19 -11.93 -12.36 -2.11
C HIS A 19 -12.17 -13.50 -3.11
N PHE A 20 -13.27 -14.25 -3.00
CA PHE A 20 -13.60 -15.32 -3.95
C PHE A 20 -13.88 -14.77 -5.35
N ILE A 21 -14.58 -13.63 -5.44
CA ILE A 21 -14.83 -12.92 -6.71
C ILE A 21 -13.51 -12.40 -7.32
N ILE A 22 -12.60 -11.84 -6.52
CA ILE A 22 -11.30 -11.34 -7.01
C ILE A 22 -10.42 -12.48 -7.55
N ILE A 23 -10.44 -13.66 -6.91
CA ILE A 23 -9.67 -14.83 -7.38
C ILE A 23 -10.26 -15.42 -8.68
N ILE A 24 -11.59 -15.46 -8.83
CA ILE A 24 -12.23 -15.90 -10.08
C ILE A 24 -11.91 -14.93 -11.24
N VAL A 25 -11.87 -13.62 -10.96
CA VAL A 25 -11.60 -12.58 -11.97
C VAL A 25 -10.12 -12.55 -12.39
N LEU A 26 -9.18 -12.84 -11.50
CA LEU A 26 -7.74 -12.90 -11.83
C LEU A 26 -7.28 -14.26 -12.40
N GLY A 27 -8.06 -15.33 -12.21
CA GLY A 27 -7.70 -16.69 -12.66
C GLY A 27 -8.12 -17.06 -14.09
N SER A 28 -8.87 -16.21 -14.78
CA SER A 28 -9.48 -16.56 -16.08
C SER A 28 -8.79 -15.86 -17.24
N SER A 29 -7.67 -16.41 -17.73
CA SER A 29 -6.95 -15.97 -18.93
C SER A 29 -7.70 -16.24 -20.25
N SER A 30 -9.03 -16.39 -20.25
CA SER A 30 -9.80 -16.80 -21.42
C SER A 30 -11.27 -16.33 -21.47
N LEU A 31 -11.65 -15.24 -20.79
CA LEU A 31 -13.01 -14.71 -20.93
C LEU A 31 -13.15 -13.72 -22.11
N PRO A 32 -14.16 -13.87 -22.98
CA PRO A 32 -14.37 -13.00 -24.13
C PRO A 32 -14.78 -11.59 -23.71
N CYS A 33 -14.31 -10.60 -24.48
CA CYS A 33 -14.43 -9.14 -24.27
C CYS A 33 -15.85 -8.64 -23.92
N CYS A 34 -16.90 -9.38 -24.29
CA CYS A 34 -18.29 -9.01 -24.04
C CYS A 34 -18.70 -9.00 -22.56
N PHE A 35 -18.10 -9.81 -21.68
CA PHE A 35 -18.53 -9.89 -20.29
C PHE A 35 -18.05 -8.71 -19.42
N VAL A 36 -16.96 -8.08 -19.83
CA VAL A 36 -16.35 -6.95 -19.10
C VAL A 36 -17.25 -5.70 -19.18
N LEU A 37 -17.91 -5.50 -20.33
CA LEU A 37 -18.82 -4.36 -20.57
C LEU A 37 -20.07 -4.35 -19.66
N GLN A 38 -20.61 -5.52 -19.32
CA GLN A 38 -21.81 -5.63 -18.48
C GLN A 38 -21.55 -5.26 -17.01
N SER A 39 -20.30 -5.40 -16.55
CA SER A 39 -19.93 -5.06 -15.17
C SER A 39 -19.70 -3.56 -14.97
N TYR A 40 -19.23 -2.84 -16.00
CA TYR A 40 -19.06 -1.38 -15.90
C TYR A 40 -20.40 -0.64 -15.77
N ALA A 41 -21.48 -1.16 -16.37
CA ALA A 41 -22.80 -0.54 -16.30
C ALA A 41 -23.37 -0.50 -14.86
N LYS A 42 -23.04 -1.47 -13.99
CA LYS A 42 -23.43 -1.46 -12.57
C LYS A 42 -22.56 -0.56 -11.70
N ILE A 43 -21.36 -0.19 -12.15
CA ILE A 43 -20.45 0.74 -11.46
C ILE A 43 -20.82 2.20 -11.76
N LEU A 44 -21.44 2.49 -12.91
CA LEU A 44 -21.86 3.84 -13.29
C LEU A 44 -23.10 4.34 -12.51
N LEU A 45 -23.77 3.48 -11.75
CA LEU A 45 -24.86 3.87 -10.85
C LEU A 45 -24.38 3.92 -9.39
N PHE A 46 -23.17 4.43 -9.17
CA PHE A 46 -22.75 4.85 -7.83
C PHE A 46 -23.57 6.10 -7.48
N PRO A 47 -24.45 6.05 -6.47
CA PRO A 47 -25.30 7.18 -6.12
C PRO A 47 -24.40 8.38 -5.85
N ALA A 48 -24.79 9.50 -6.44
CA ALA A 48 -24.15 10.80 -6.31
C ALA A 48 -23.66 10.98 -4.86
N VAL A 49 -22.34 11.12 -4.72
CA VAL A 49 -21.71 11.62 -3.51
C VAL A 49 -22.51 12.85 -3.07
N THR A 50 -23.29 12.71 -2.01
CA THR A 50 -23.84 13.84 -1.28
C THR A 50 -22.64 14.58 -0.74
N MET A 51 -22.22 15.64 -1.42
CA MET A 51 -21.15 16.51 -0.97
C MET A 51 -21.58 17.09 0.38
N VAL A 52 -21.01 16.55 1.46
CA VAL A 52 -20.96 17.27 2.73
C VAL A 52 -20.08 18.48 2.44
N ASP A 53 -20.70 19.66 2.32
CA ASP A 53 -20.05 20.94 2.00
C ASP A 53 -19.31 21.51 3.23
N GLU A 54 -18.56 20.67 3.94
CA GLU A 54 -17.59 21.14 4.91
C GLU A 54 -16.28 21.38 4.15
N ALA A 55 -15.87 22.65 4.09
CA ALA A 55 -14.63 23.01 3.44
C ALA A 55 -13.48 22.24 4.12
N PRO A 56 -12.57 21.61 3.36
CA PRO A 56 -11.46 20.87 3.96
C PRO A 56 -10.70 21.77 4.94
N PHE A 57 -10.26 21.21 6.07
CA PHE A 57 -9.55 21.93 7.16
C PHE A 57 -8.33 22.76 6.72
N ARG A 58 -7.86 22.58 5.48
CA ARG A 58 -6.81 23.37 4.83
C ARG A 58 -7.29 23.86 3.47
N ALA A 59 -7.05 25.15 3.18
CA ALA A 59 -7.28 25.74 1.87
C ALA A 59 -6.54 24.97 0.77
N ARG A 60 -7.23 24.74 -0.37
CA ARG A 60 -6.72 23.94 -1.50
C ARG A 60 -5.56 24.60 -2.26
N GLU A 61 -5.32 25.89 -2.05
CA GLU A 61 -4.23 26.65 -2.70
C GLU A 61 -2.86 26.02 -2.48
N LYS A 62 -2.57 25.59 -1.24
CA LYS A 62 -1.29 24.93 -0.90
C LYS A 62 -1.12 23.59 -1.61
N LEU A 63 -2.20 22.85 -1.85
CA LEU A 63 -2.13 21.58 -2.58
C LEU A 63 -1.84 21.81 -4.06
N ILE A 64 -2.48 22.80 -4.68
CA ILE A 64 -2.29 23.14 -6.09
C ILE A 64 -0.84 23.57 -6.35
N GLU A 65 -0.25 24.35 -5.44
CA GLU A 65 1.16 24.75 -5.53
C GLU A 65 2.11 23.53 -5.47
N LYS A 66 1.89 22.61 -4.52
CA LYS A 66 2.68 21.38 -4.43
C LYS A 66 2.47 20.46 -5.63
N GLN A 67 1.24 20.38 -6.15
CA GLN A 67 0.93 19.62 -7.36
C GLN A 67 1.69 20.18 -8.56
N ARG A 68 1.68 21.50 -8.78
CA ARG A 68 2.45 22.15 -9.86
C ARG A 68 3.95 21.87 -9.71
N LEU A 69 4.49 21.97 -8.50
CA LEU A 69 5.90 21.69 -8.22
C LEU A 69 6.28 20.23 -8.51
N PHE A 70 5.48 19.25 -8.06
CA PHE A 70 5.80 17.83 -8.25
C PHE A 70 5.48 17.31 -9.65
N GLN A 71 4.63 18.01 -10.41
CA GLN A 71 4.32 17.72 -11.81
C GLN A 71 5.36 18.32 -12.77
N SER A 72 6.00 19.44 -12.43
CA SER A 72 7.04 20.03 -13.28
C SER A 72 8.38 19.26 -13.25
N ILE A 73 8.60 18.45 -12.20
CA ILE A 73 9.83 17.67 -12.02
C ILE A 73 9.73 16.32 -12.76
N HIS A 74 10.58 16.14 -13.76
CA HIS A 74 10.72 14.91 -14.54
C HIS A 74 11.69 13.91 -13.89
N LYS A 75 11.38 13.45 -12.68
CA LYS A 75 12.14 12.43 -11.93
C LYS A 75 11.22 11.30 -11.45
N HIS A 76 11.80 10.15 -11.13
CA HIS A 76 11.07 9.07 -10.46
C HIS A 76 10.47 9.52 -9.13
N THR A 77 9.31 8.94 -8.77
CA THR A 77 8.47 9.36 -7.64
C THR A 77 9.23 9.49 -6.32
N HIS A 78 10.17 8.59 -6.03
CA HIS A 78 10.94 8.55 -4.78
C HIS A 78 12.14 9.53 -4.74
N LEU A 79 12.33 10.34 -5.79
CA LEU A 79 13.43 11.31 -5.92
C LEU A 79 12.93 12.72 -6.27
N LYS A 80 11.63 12.98 -6.10
CA LYS A 80 11.02 14.27 -6.46
C LYS A 80 11.35 15.35 -5.44
N GLY A 81 11.28 15.05 -4.16
CA GLY A 81 11.62 15.97 -3.07
C GLY A 81 13.11 15.94 -2.70
N PRO A 82 13.65 17.04 -2.16
CA PRO A 82 15.01 17.06 -1.60
C PRO A 82 15.12 16.17 -0.35
N VAL A 83 14.07 16.12 0.47
CA VAL A 83 13.99 15.23 1.64
C VAL A 83 13.88 13.76 1.23
N ASP A 84 13.27 13.48 0.09
CA ASP A 84 13.08 12.11 -0.43
C ASP A 84 14.41 11.44 -0.76
N LYS A 85 15.45 12.20 -1.13
CA LYS A 85 16.81 11.65 -1.34
C LYS A 85 17.38 11.09 -0.03
N ILE A 86 17.18 11.76 1.09
CA ILE A 86 17.70 11.31 2.39
C ILE A 86 16.92 10.06 2.84
N THR A 87 15.60 10.11 2.76
CA THR A 87 14.72 9.03 3.24
C THR A 87 14.71 7.80 2.34
N SER A 88 14.86 7.97 1.03
CA SER A 88 14.79 6.85 0.06
C SER A 88 16.16 6.28 -0.31
N VAL A 89 17.25 7.04 -0.15
CA VAL A 89 18.60 6.59 -0.51
C VAL A 89 19.48 6.41 0.72
N ALA A 90 19.69 7.47 1.50
CA ALA A 90 20.70 7.41 2.57
C ALA A 90 20.30 6.47 3.71
N ILE A 91 19.08 6.60 4.25
CA ILE A 91 18.61 5.77 5.38
C ILE A 91 18.51 4.29 4.97
N PRO A 92 17.85 3.91 3.85
CA PRO A 92 17.73 2.51 3.48
C PRO A 92 19.07 1.89 3.12
N LEU A 93 19.98 2.63 2.50
CA LEU A 93 21.31 2.12 2.13
C LEU A 93 22.21 1.89 3.34
N ALA A 94 22.19 2.81 4.31
CA ALA A 94 22.91 2.63 5.58
C ALA A 94 22.34 1.46 6.39
N LEU A 95 21.01 1.33 6.44
CA LEU A 95 20.33 0.23 7.12
C LEU A 95 20.65 -1.11 6.44
N ALA A 96 20.55 -1.18 5.11
CA ALA A 96 20.85 -2.39 4.35
C ALA A 96 22.33 -2.78 4.50
N GLY A 97 23.25 -1.81 4.39
CA GLY A 97 24.68 -2.05 4.55
C GLY A 97 25.06 -2.58 5.93
N SER A 98 24.56 -1.95 7.00
CA SER A 98 24.78 -2.40 8.38
C SER A 98 24.17 -3.79 8.62
N SER A 99 22.95 -4.02 8.11
CA SER A 99 22.28 -5.32 8.24
C SER A 99 23.05 -6.44 7.54
N LEU A 100 23.47 -6.22 6.28
CA LEU A 100 24.28 -7.18 5.52
C LEU A 100 25.62 -7.47 6.19
N PHE A 101 26.27 -6.45 6.74
CA PHE A 101 27.52 -6.62 7.49
C PHE A 101 27.35 -7.53 8.71
N LEU A 102 26.31 -7.29 9.51
CA LEU A 102 26.01 -8.11 10.69
C LEU A 102 25.65 -9.55 10.31
N ILE A 103 24.87 -9.74 9.24
CA ILE A 103 24.53 -11.07 8.71
C ILE A 103 25.82 -11.80 8.28
N GLY A 104 26.68 -11.15 7.51
CA GLY A 104 27.95 -11.74 7.05
C GLY A 104 28.85 -12.14 8.20
N ARG A 105 29.03 -11.26 9.21
CA ARG A 105 29.77 -11.57 10.44
C ARG A 105 29.14 -12.71 11.23
N GLY A 106 27.82 -12.74 11.33
CA GLY A 106 27.08 -13.82 11.99
C GLY A 106 27.35 -15.16 11.33
N ILE A 107 27.17 -15.25 10.01
CA ILE A 107 27.43 -16.46 9.23
C ILE A 107 28.89 -16.89 9.36
N TYR A 108 29.83 -15.97 9.24
CA TYR A 108 31.26 -16.26 9.36
C TYR A 108 31.63 -16.84 10.74
N ASN A 109 31.11 -16.23 11.81
CA ASN A 109 31.37 -16.69 13.18
C ASN A 109 30.75 -18.07 13.43
N MET A 110 29.53 -18.31 12.94
CA MET A 110 28.87 -19.62 13.02
C MET A 110 29.61 -20.69 12.21
N SER A 111 30.07 -20.37 11.00
CA SER A 111 30.76 -21.33 10.12
C SER A 111 32.15 -21.71 10.61
N HIS A 112 32.84 -20.80 11.31
CA HIS A 112 34.18 -21.05 11.87
C HIS A 112 34.13 -21.48 13.35
N GLY A 113 32.94 -21.59 13.95
CA GLY A 113 32.79 -21.98 15.35
C GLY A 113 33.36 -20.98 16.36
N ILE A 114 33.51 -19.71 15.97
CA ILE A 114 34.09 -18.63 16.77
C ILE A 114 32.99 -17.91 17.56
N GLY A 115 33.25 -17.51 18.80
CA GLY A 115 32.33 -16.72 19.61
C GLY A 115 31.40 -17.54 20.52
N LYS A 116 31.77 -18.79 20.83
CA LYS A 116 31.13 -19.53 21.93
C LYS A 116 31.43 -18.81 23.25
N LYS A 117 30.38 -18.53 24.03
CA LYS A 117 30.55 -18.17 25.44
C LYS A 117 31.00 -19.42 26.19
N GLU A 118 31.93 -19.23 27.10
CA GLU A 118 32.28 -20.19 28.15
C GLU A 118 31.09 -20.51 29.07
#